data_AF-A0A8T3QIV7-F1
#
_entry.id   AF-A0A8T3QIV7-F1
#
_cell.length_a   1.000
_cell.length_b   1.000
_cell.length_c   1.000
_cell.angle_alpha   90.00
_cell.angle_beta   90.00
_cell.angle_gamma   90.00
#
_symmetry.space_group_name_H-M   'P 1'
#
loop_
_entity.id
_entity.type
_entity.pdbx_description
1 polymer ?
#
loop_
_entity_poly.entity_id
_entity_poly.type
_entity_poly.pdbx_seq_one_letter_code
_entity_poly.pdbx_strand_id
1 'polypeptide(L)'
;MESRDRMANLGLFAAAGVVWVLVALVTTTRDPRIDPTAGYVGALLIGLAFGLTVAPLFWLGVFARHRRIAYRGDWTRALRRGGWVAVVTAVFVILRLQQAFVPAIALLILALVFIAEATLSVER
;
A
#
# COMPACT_ATOMS: atom_id res chain seq x y z
N MET A 1 -22.26 0.51 -9.44
CA MET A 1 -20.82 0.49 -9.75
C MET A 1 -20.70 0.45 -11.25
N GLU A 2 -20.13 1.49 -11.82
CA GLU A 2 -19.96 1.61 -13.27
C GLU A 2 -18.95 0.56 -13.78
N SER A 3 -19.06 0.16 -15.05
CA SER A 3 -18.16 -0.85 -15.64
C SER A 3 -16.69 -0.46 -15.53
N ARG A 4 -16.40 0.84 -15.66
CA ARG A 4 -15.06 1.41 -15.48
C ARG A 4 -14.51 1.17 -14.08
N ASP A 5 -15.27 1.47 -13.04
CA ASP A 5 -14.84 1.26 -11.65
C ASP A 5 -14.65 -0.21 -11.34
N ARG A 6 -15.52 -1.07 -11.89
CA ARG A 6 -15.41 -2.52 -11.75
C ARG A 6 -14.10 -3.02 -12.36
N MET A 7 -13.81 -2.59 -13.58
CA MET A 7 -12.59 -2.98 -14.29
C MET A 7 -11.33 -2.45 -13.58
N ALA A 8 -11.37 -1.24 -13.02
CA ALA A 8 -10.28 -0.70 -12.21
C ALA A 8 -10.03 -1.53 -10.93
N ASN A 9 -11.09 -1.92 -10.21
CA ASN A 9 -10.94 -2.79 -9.03
C ASN A 9 -10.36 -4.17 -9.40
N LEU A 10 -10.91 -4.81 -10.43
CA LEU A 10 -10.41 -6.12 -10.89
C LEU A 10 -8.96 -6.02 -11.37
N GLY A 11 -8.61 -4.97 -12.11
CA GLY A 11 -7.24 -4.72 -12.56
C GLY A 11 -6.26 -4.54 -11.41
N LEU A 12 -6.63 -3.77 -10.38
CA LEU A 12 -5.80 -3.58 -9.19
C LEU A 12 -5.63 -4.86 -8.39
N PHE A 13 -6.70 -5.65 -8.20
CA PHE A 13 -6.59 -6.95 -7.52
C PHE A 13 -5.76 -7.96 -8.32
N ALA A 14 -5.90 -7.99 -9.65
CA ALA A 14 -5.06 -8.83 -10.51
C ALA A 14 -3.59 -8.42 -10.40
N ALA A 15 -3.29 -7.12 -10.47
CA ALA A 15 -1.94 -6.60 -10.28
C ALA A 15 -1.39 -6.93 -8.88
N ALA A 16 -2.19 -6.79 -7.83
CA ALA A 16 -1.81 -7.20 -6.48
C ALA A 16 -1.46 -8.70 -6.41
N GLY A 17 -2.26 -9.56 -7.04
CA GLY A 17 -1.98 -11.00 -7.14
C GLY A 17 -0.64 -11.28 -7.82
N VAL A 18 -0.34 -10.61 -8.93
CA VAL A 18 0.97 -10.72 -9.60
C VAL A 18 2.11 -10.30 -8.67
N VAL A 19 1.98 -9.17 -7.99
CA VAL A 19 3.05 -8.69 -7.09
C VAL A 19 3.22 -9.61 -5.88
N TRP A 20 2.16 -10.21 -5.36
CA TRP A 20 2.27 -11.23 -4.31
C TRP A 20 3.03 -12.48 -4.77
N VAL A 21 2.83 -12.92 -6.01
CA VAL A 21 3.64 -14.00 -6.60
C VAL A 21 5.11 -13.60 -6.68
N LEU A 22 5.42 -12.36 -7.09
CA LEU A 22 6.78 -11.84 -7.11
C LEU A 22 7.40 -11.77 -5.70
N VAL A 23 6.62 -11.35 -4.69
CA VAL A 23 7.04 -11.37 -3.28
C VAL A 23 7.42 -12.80 -2.88
N ALA A 24 6.54 -13.77 -3.13
CA ALA A 24 6.77 -15.17 -2.79
C ALA A 24 8.03 -15.73 -3.47
N LEU A 25 8.24 -15.40 -4.75
CA LEU A 25 9.44 -15.80 -5.48
C LEU A 25 10.70 -15.21 -4.84
N VAL A 26 10.73 -13.90 -4.58
CA VAL A 26 11.92 -13.25 -4.01
C VAL A 26 12.23 -13.77 -2.60
N THR A 27 11.22 -13.89 -1.74
CA THR A 27 11.42 -14.30 -0.34
C THR A 27 11.78 -15.78 -0.16
N THR A 28 11.46 -16.63 -1.15
CA THR A 28 11.79 -18.07 -1.09
C THR A 28 13.06 -18.43 -1.86
N THR A 29 13.51 -17.60 -2.81
CA THR A 29 14.66 -17.92 -3.66
C THR A 29 15.91 -17.09 -3.36
N ARG A 30 15.80 -15.97 -2.64
CA ARG A 30 16.94 -15.10 -2.35
C ARG A 30 17.07 -14.83 -0.86
N ASP A 31 18.25 -15.13 -0.31
CA ASP A 31 18.57 -14.81 1.09
C ASP A 31 19.06 -13.34 1.19
N PRO A 32 18.31 -12.46 1.88
CA PRO A 32 18.68 -11.06 2.06
C PRO A 32 19.95 -10.86 2.92
N ARG A 33 20.42 -11.89 3.64
CA ARG A 33 21.67 -11.83 4.40
C ARG A 33 22.91 -12.00 3.53
N ILE A 34 22.77 -12.72 2.41
CA ILE A 34 23.83 -13.00 1.45
C ILE A 34 23.79 -11.98 0.31
N ASP A 35 22.58 -11.63 -0.16
CA ASP A 35 22.34 -10.61 -1.17
C ASP A 35 21.51 -9.45 -0.56
N PRO A 36 22.15 -8.36 -0.11
CA PRO A 36 21.44 -7.22 0.46
C PRO A 36 20.42 -6.58 -0.50
N THR A 37 20.64 -6.70 -1.81
CA THR A 37 19.72 -6.12 -2.81
C THR A 37 18.37 -6.84 -2.80
N ALA A 38 18.36 -8.16 -2.54
CA ALA A 38 17.14 -8.93 -2.38
C ALA A 38 16.27 -8.43 -1.20
N GLY A 39 16.92 -7.94 -0.13
CA GLY A 39 16.23 -7.32 0.99
C GLY A 39 15.45 -6.06 0.59
N TYR A 40 16.10 -5.13 -0.10
CA TYR A 40 15.45 -3.89 -0.56
C TYR A 40 14.39 -4.16 -1.63
N VAL A 41 14.66 -5.02 -2.60
CA VAL A 41 13.68 -5.42 -3.64
C VAL A 41 12.47 -6.09 -2.99
N GLY A 42 12.69 -7.02 -2.06
CA GLY A 42 11.62 -7.67 -1.30
C GLY A 42 10.77 -6.66 -0.52
N ALA A 43 11.39 -5.69 0.15
CA ALA A 43 10.67 -4.66 0.89
C ALA A 43 9.78 -3.79 -0.03
N LEU A 44 10.30 -3.38 -1.18
CA LEU A 44 9.54 -2.60 -2.17
C LEU A 44 8.37 -3.41 -2.74
N LEU A 45 8.59 -4.68 -3.07
CA LEU A 45 7.53 -5.57 -3.57
C LEU A 45 6.45 -5.81 -2.51
N ILE A 46 6.83 -6.03 -1.25
CA ILE A 46 5.86 -6.20 -0.15
C ILE A 46 5.04 -4.92 0.01
N GLY A 47 5.68 -3.74 0.07
CA GLY A 47 4.98 -2.47 0.13
C GLY A 47 4.00 -2.30 -1.02
N LEU A 48 4.45 -2.52 -2.26
CA LEU A 48 3.61 -2.44 -3.45
C LEU A 48 2.43 -3.42 -3.40
N ALA A 49 2.66 -4.67 -2.97
CA ALA A 49 1.62 -5.68 -2.84
C ALA A 49 0.52 -5.24 -1.86
N PHE A 50 0.91 -4.73 -0.69
CA PHE A 50 -0.05 -4.19 0.28
C PHE A 50 -0.80 -2.99 -0.28
N GLY A 51 -0.10 -2.01 -0.87
CA GLY A 51 -0.72 -0.82 -1.46
C GLY A 51 -1.76 -1.14 -2.54
N LEU A 52 -1.42 -2.03 -3.47
CA LEU A 52 -2.33 -2.49 -4.52
C LEU A 52 -3.50 -3.31 -3.98
N THR A 53 -3.30 -4.05 -2.87
CA THR A 53 -4.36 -4.81 -2.21
C THR A 53 -5.36 -3.88 -1.53
N VAL A 54 -4.89 -2.85 -0.83
CA VAL A 54 -5.76 -1.99 -0.01
C VAL A 54 -6.37 -0.82 -0.77
N ALA A 55 -5.74 -0.33 -1.84
CA ALA A 55 -6.29 0.76 -2.67
C ALA A 55 -7.73 0.49 -3.15
N PRO A 56 -8.05 -0.65 -3.79
CA PRO A 56 -9.44 -0.97 -4.16
C PRO A 56 -10.34 -1.14 -2.93
N LEU A 57 -9.82 -1.65 -1.80
CA LEU A 57 -10.60 -1.78 -0.56
C LEU A 57 -10.99 -0.41 0.03
N PHE A 58 -10.09 0.58 0.01
CA PHE A 58 -10.41 1.94 0.44
C PHE A 58 -11.50 2.56 -0.42
N TRP A 59 -11.43 2.35 -1.74
CA TRP A 59 -12.47 2.81 -2.65
C TRP A 59 -13.81 2.12 -2.38
N LEU A 60 -13.81 0.79 -2.26
CA LEU A 60 -15.02 -0.01 -1.99
C LEU A 60 -15.66 0.35 -0.65
N GLY A 61 -14.86 0.62 0.38
CA GLY A 61 -15.34 1.06 1.69
C GLY A 61 -16.08 2.40 1.61
N VAL A 62 -15.52 3.37 0.88
CA VAL A 62 -16.18 4.68 0.63
C VAL A 62 -17.45 4.49 -0.20
N PHE A 63 -17.38 3.71 -1.28
CA PHE A 63 -18.52 3.42 -2.14
C PHE A 63 -19.69 2.76 -1.39
N ALA A 64 -19.38 1.78 -0.53
CA ALA A 64 -20.37 1.12 0.31
C ALA A 64 -21.02 2.09 1.30
N ARG A 65 -20.23 2.99 1.92
CA ARG A 65 -20.71 4.01 2.85
C ARG A 65 -21.64 5.03 2.17
N HIS A 66 -21.35 5.42 0.94
CA HIS A 66 -22.13 6.40 0.16
C HIS A 66 -23.31 5.79 -0.61
N ARG A 67 -23.92 4.72 -0.08
CA ARG A 67 -25.09 4.05 -0.69
C ARG A 67 -24.86 3.66 -2.16
N ARG A 68 -23.63 3.27 -2.53
CA ARG A 68 -23.24 2.82 -3.89
C ARG A 68 -23.22 3.92 -4.96
N ILE A 69 -22.97 5.16 -4.55
CA ILE A 69 -22.71 6.29 -5.43
C ILE A 69 -21.20 6.52 -5.48
N ALA A 70 -20.64 6.62 -6.68
CA ALA A 70 -19.22 6.92 -6.87
C ALA A 70 -19.03 8.42 -7.11
N TYR A 71 -18.19 9.08 -6.30
CA TYR A 71 -17.89 10.51 -6.46
C TYR A 71 -16.57 10.74 -7.19
N ARG A 72 -16.50 11.90 -7.86
CA ARG A 72 -15.28 12.35 -8.53
C ARG A 72 -14.19 12.58 -7.48
N GLY A 73 -13.05 11.91 -7.65
CA GLY A 73 -11.92 11.99 -6.71
C GLY A 73 -11.88 10.90 -5.63
N ASP A 74 -12.86 10.00 -5.56
CA ASP A 74 -12.78 8.85 -4.64
C ASP A 74 -11.59 7.93 -4.99
N TRP A 75 -11.35 7.72 -6.28
CA TRP A 75 -10.20 6.94 -6.75
C TRP A 75 -8.86 7.58 -6.40
N THR A 76 -8.70 8.89 -6.53
CA THR A 76 -7.43 9.56 -6.20
C THR A 76 -7.16 9.49 -4.71
N ARG A 77 -8.19 9.66 -3.86
CA ARG A 77 -8.08 9.48 -2.40
C ARG A 77 -7.74 8.03 -2.03
N ALA A 78 -8.41 7.05 -2.64
CA ALA A 78 -8.16 5.64 -2.39
C ALA A 78 -6.74 5.20 -2.80
N LEU A 79 -6.28 5.63 -3.98
CA LEU A 79 -4.91 5.37 -4.44
C LEU A 79 -3.87 6.06 -3.57
N ARG A 80 -4.11 7.29 -3.13
CA ARG A 80 -3.20 7.99 -2.21
C ARG A 80 -3.08 7.26 -0.88
N ARG A 81 -4.20 6.85 -0.27
CA ARG A 81 -4.19 6.05 0.96
C ARG A 81 -3.51 4.70 0.78
N GLY A 82 -3.74 4.04 -0.35
CA GLY A 82 -3.01 2.82 -0.71
C GLY A 82 -1.50 3.08 -0.89
N GLY A 83 -1.12 4.22 -1.46
CA GLY A 83 0.26 4.66 -1.57
C GLY A 83 0.92 4.88 -0.22
N TRP A 84 0.22 5.49 0.75
CA TRP A 84 0.71 5.60 2.11
C TRP A 84 0.96 4.24 2.76
N VAL A 85 0.02 3.30 2.59
CA VAL A 85 0.21 1.92 3.09
C VAL A 85 1.44 1.28 2.44
N ALA A 86 1.62 1.43 1.13
CA ALA A 86 2.78 0.88 0.43
C ALA A 86 4.10 1.42 0.99
N VAL A 87 4.20 2.74 1.15
CA VAL A 87 5.39 3.42 1.67
C VAL A 87 5.67 3.00 3.10
N VAL A 88 4.68 3.05 3.99
CA VAL A 88 4.84 2.68 5.40
C VAL A 88 5.30 1.23 5.53
N THR A 89 4.65 0.32 4.81
CA THR A 89 5.03 -1.09 4.84
C THR A 89 6.46 -1.30 4.34
N ALA A 90 6.84 -0.71 3.21
CA ALA A 90 8.21 -0.84 2.68
C ALA A 90 9.24 -0.28 3.66
N VAL A 91 9.00 0.90 4.23
CA VAL A 91 9.90 1.51 5.23
C VAL A 91 10.03 0.61 6.47
N PHE A 92 8.93 0.05 6.97
CA PHE A 92 8.97 -0.83 8.14
C PHE A 92 9.75 -2.11 7.88
N VAL A 93 9.59 -2.71 6.70
CA VAL A 93 10.36 -3.89 6.31
C VAL A 93 11.85 -3.54 6.22
N ILE A 94 12.21 -2.41 5.62
CA ILE A 94 13.61 -1.95 5.52
C ILE A 94 14.21 -1.72 6.92
N LEU A 95 13.51 -0.99 7.79
CA LEU A 95 13.95 -0.75 9.16
C LEU A 95 14.12 -2.06 9.93
N ARG A 96 13.24 -3.03 9.70
CA ARG A 96 13.34 -4.36 10.31
C ARG A 96 14.56 -5.12 9.81
N LEU A 97 14.85 -5.07 8.51
CA LEU A 97 16.05 -5.70 7.93
C LEU A 97 17.33 -5.11 8.51
N GLN A 98 17.37 -3.79 8.67
CA GLN A 98 18.53 -3.06 9.23
C GLN A 98 18.66 -3.15 10.76
N GLN A 99 17.78 -3.89 11.44
CA GLN A 99 17.69 -3.94 12.91
C GLN A 99 17.49 -2.56 13.57
N ALA A 100 16.96 -1.59 12.84
CA ALA A 100 16.67 -0.23 13.30
C ALA A 100 15.20 -0.03 13.70
N PHE A 101 14.36 -1.06 13.57
CA PHE A 101 12.94 -0.96 13.89
C PHE A 101 12.70 -0.86 15.40
N VAL A 102 12.26 0.32 15.84
CA VAL A 102 11.85 0.62 17.22
C VAL A 102 10.38 1.06 17.21
N PRO A 103 9.52 0.62 18.15
CA PRO A 103 8.11 1.00 18.19
C PRO A 103 7.87 2.52 18.17
N ALA A 104 8.73 3.30 18.82
CA ALA A 104 8.64 4.76 18.81
C ALA A 104 8.80 5.36 17.40
N ILE A 105 9.73 4.83 16.59
CA ILE A 105 9.93 5.26 15.19
C ILE A 105 8.70 4.89 14.36
N ALA A 106 8.13 3.70 14.57
CA ALA A 106 6.92 3.26 13.88
C ALA A 106 5.74 4.20 14.18
N LEU A 107 5.53 4.54 15.47
CA LEU A 107 4.50 5.49 15.88
C LEU A 107 4.72 6.89 15.29
N LEU A 108 5.97 7.36 15.27
CA LEU A 108 6.31 8.64 14.65
C LEU A 108 5.96 8.66 13.16
N ILE A 109 6.34 7.62 12.41
CA ILE A 109 6.02 7.51 10.98
C ILE A 109 4.51 7.49 10.75
N LEU A 110 3.76 6.73 11.56
CA LEU A 110 2.30 6.69 11.47
C LEU A 110 1.67 8.04 11.79
N ALA A 111 2.19 8.77 12.78
CA ALA A 111 1.73 10.12 13.11
C ALA A 111 1.99 11.10 11.96
N LEU A 112 3.17 11.04 11.32
CA LEU A 112 3.48 11.87 10.16
C LEU A 112 2.55 11.59 8.98
N VAL A 113 2.28 10.32 8.68
CA VAL A 113 1.35 9.91 7.62
C VAL A 113 -0.07 10.35 7.95
N PHE A 114 -0.48 10.24 9.22
CA PHE A 114 -1.79 10.71 9.67
C PHE A 114 -1.93 12.23 9.48
N ILE A 115 -0.93 13.01 9.92
CA ILE A 115 -0.93 14.46 9.76
C ILE A 115 -0.95 14.84 8.27
N ALA A 116 -0.12 14.19 7.45
CA ALA A 116 -0.07 14.44 6.01
C ALA A 116 -1.40 14.11 5.31
N GLU A 117 -2.03 12.98 5.65
CA GLU A 117 -3.34 12.64 5.08
C GLU A 117 -4.44 13.58 5.58
N ALA A 118 -4.36 14.05 6.84
CA ALA A 118 -5.29 15.03 7.39
C ALA A 118 -5.18 16.37 6.66
N THR A 119 -3.98 16.92 6.48
CA THR A 119 -3.77 18.19 5.77
C THR A 119 -4.22 18.10 4.31
N LEU A 120 -3.83 17.03 3.60
CA LEU A 120 -4.26 16.80 2.20
C LEU A 120 -5.77 16.54 2.05
N SER A 121 -6.47 16.27 3.14
CA SER A 121 -7.93 16.06 3.14
C SER A 121 -8.74 17.34 3.40
N VAL A 122 -8.12 18.38 3.97
CA VAL A 122 -8.79 19.64 4.33
C VAL A 122 -8.82 20.64 3.18
N GLU A 123 -7.85 20.56 2.26
CA GLU A 123 -7.64 21.55 1.20
C GLU A 123 -8.65 21.50 0.03
N ARG A 124 -9.71 20.68 0.11
CA ARG A 124 -10.72 20.49 -0.96
C ARG A 124 -12.07 20.04 -0.43
#